data_AF-A0A924BH30-F1
#
_entry.id   AF-A0A924BH30-F1
#
_cell.length_a   1.000
_cell.length_b   1.000
_cell.length_c   1.000
_cell.angle_alpha   90.00
_cell.angle_beta   90.00
_cell.angle_gamma   90.00
#
_symmetry.space_group_name_H-M   'P 1'
#
loop_
_entity.id
_entity.type
_entity.pdbx_description
1 polymer ?
#
loop_
_entity_poly.entity_id
_entity_poly.type
_entity_poly.pdbx_seq_one_letter_code
_entity_poly.pdbx_strand_id
1 'polypeptide(L)'
;MNDYNFAYLDEQTKRMIRRAIIKGVAIPGYQVPFASREMPMPYGWGTGGVQVTAACLVPEDRLKVIDQGADDTTNAVSIRRFFQRTAGVA
;
A
#
# COMPACT_ATOMS: atom_id res chain seq x y z
N MET A 1 13.33 14.74 7.66
CA MET A 1 12.32 14.46 8.71
C MET A 1 10.98 14.46 8.02
N ASN A 2 10.28 13.34 8.04
CA ASN A 2 8.98 13.19 7.39
C ASN A 2 7.94 13.07 8.49
N ASP A 3 6.92 13.92 8.50
CA ASP A 3 5.90 13.97 9.56
C ASP A 3 4.91 12.79 9.55
N TYR A 4 5.23 11.72 8.81
CA TYR A 4 4.38 10.55 8.63
C TYR A 4 5.04 9.31 9.21
N ASN A 5 4.23 8.36 9.70
CA ASN A 5 4.69 7.00 9.97
C ASN A 5 5.28 6.38 8.70
N PHE A 6 6.20 5.43 8.86
CA PHE A 6 6.76 4.67 7.74
C PHE A 6 5.62 4.11 6.86
N ALA A 7 5.68 4.34 5.56
CA ALA A 7 4.64 3.96 4.59
C ALA A 7 3.25 4.57 4.91
N TYR A 8 3.22 5.76 5.51
CA TYR A 8 2.04 6.61 5.79
C TYR A 8 1.08 6.10 6.87
N LEU A 9 0.70 4.81 6.84
CA LEU A 9 -0.30 4.25 7.76
C LEU A 9 0.23 4.15 9.19
N ASP A 10 -0.66 4.34 10.17
CA ASP A 10 -0.38 4.01 11.57
C ASP A 10 -0.32 2.48 11.79
N GLU A 11 0.31 2.08 12.90
CA GLU A 11 0.52 0.66 13.21
C GLU A 11 -0.77 -0.10 13.54
N GLN A 12 -1.83 0.57 13.99
CA GLN A 12 -3.11 -0.07 14.24
C GLN A 12 -3.78 -0.49 12.92
N THR A 13 -3.78 0.41 11.95
CA THR A 13 -4.30 0.20 10.60
C THR A 13 -3.51 -0.91 9.90
N LYS A 14 -2.16 -0.85 9.93
CA LYS A 14 -1.32 -1.93 9.39
C LYS A 14 -1.60 -3.27 10.07
N ARG A 15 -1.70 -3.31 11.39
CA ARG A 15 -1.99 -4.54 12.14
C ARG A 15 -3.35 -5.15 11.74
N MET A 16 -4.35 -4.31 11.49
CA MET A 16 -5.66 -4.77 11.01
C MET A 16 -5.58 -5.34 9.60
N ILE A 17 -4.92 -4.64 8.66
CA ILE A 17 -4.71 -5.12 7.29
C ILE A 17 -3.92 -6.44 7.29
N ARG A 18 -2.83 -6.55 8.07
CA ARG A 18 -2.04 -7.78 8.20
C ARG A 18 -2.88 -8.99 8.65
N ARG A 19 -3.82 -8.79 9.60
CA ARG A 19 -4.77 -9.86 9.99
C ARG A 19 -5.69 -10.25 8.84
N ALA A 20 -6.15 -9.29 8.04
CA ALA A 20 -6.99 -9.57 6.88
C ALA A 20 -6.20 -10.32 5.78
N ILE A 21 -4.94 -9.94 5.53
CA ILE A 21 -4.04 -10.63 4.60
C ILE A 21 -3.85 -12.09 5.01
N ILE A 22 -3.55 -12.37 6.29
CA ILE A 22 -3.36 -13.74 6.76
C ILE A 22 -4.64 -14.58 6.56
N LYS A 23 -5.82 -14.01 6.81
CA LYS A 23 -7.10 -14.68 6.51
C LYS A 23 -7.27 -14.94 5.00
N GLY A 24 -6.88 -14.00 4.16
CA GLY A 24 -6.97 -14.14 2.70
C GLY A 24 -6.06 -15.24 2.16
N VAL A 25 -4.86 -15.38 2.74
CA VAL A 25 -3.95 -16.49 2.43
C VAL A 25 -4.53 -17.83 2.89
N ALA A 26 -5.11 -17.88 4.10
CA ALA A 26 -5.67 -19.10 4.66
C ALA A 26 -6.99 -19.56 4.01
N ILE A 27 -7.69 -18.67 3.28
CA ILE A 27 -8.97 -18.95 2.64
C ILE A 27 -8.91 -18.48 1.17
N PRO A 28 -8.28 -19.27 0.28
CA PRO A 28 -8.05 -18.87 -1.11
C PRO A 28 -9.36 -18.54 -1.84
N GLY A 29 -9.40 -17.38 -2.49
CA GLY A 29 -10.55 -16.89 -3.25
C GLY A 29 -11.65 -16.21 -2.41
N TYR A 30 -11.58 -16.28 -1.08
CA TYR A 30 -12.52 -15.54 -0.23
C TYR A 30 -12.12 -14.07 -0.10
N GLN A 31 -13.07 -13.18 -0.36
CA GLN A 31 -12.89 -11.73 -0.24
C GLN A 31 -12.99 -11.33 1.24
N VAL A 32 -11.86 -11.25 1.93
CA VAL A 32 -11.80 -10.81 3.32
C VAL A 32 -12.10 -9.32 3.41
N PRO A 33 -13.17 -8.89 4.09
CA PRO A 33 -13.43 -7.48 4.31
C PRO A 33 -12.37 -6.89 5.24
N PHE A 34 -11.86 -5.70 4.92
CA PHE A 34 -11.02 -4.91 5.82
C PHE A 34 -11.42 -3.44 5.77
N ALA A 35 -11.23 -2.74 6.90
CA ALA A 35 -11.65 -1.34 7.03
C ALA A 35 -10.62 -0.42 6.37
N SER A 36 -10.87 -0.06 5.11
CA SER A 36 -10.08 0.92 4.37
C SER A 36 -10.05 2.27 5.10
N ARG A 37 -8.93 2.98 4.98
CA ARG A 37 -8.79 4.38 5.39
C ARG A 37 -8.74 5.30 4.19
N GLU A 38 -9.03 6.57 4.43
CA GLU A 38 -8.76 7.61 3.45
C GLU A 38 -7.25 7.68 3.18
N MET A 39 -6.91 7.80 1.91
CA MET A 39 -5.53 7.90 1.43
C MET A 39 -5.40 9.23 0.69
N PRO A 40 -4.18 9.76 0.47
CA PRO A 40 -3.96 10.97 -0.32
C PRO A 40 -4.10 10.70 -1.84
N MET A 41 -5.17 9.97 -2.21
CA MET A 41 -5.62 9.68 -3.57
C MET A 41 -7.09 9.25 -3.53
N PRO A 42 -7.90 9.54 -4.57
CA PRO A 42 -9.32 9.21 -4.57
C PRO A 42 -9.58 7.69 -4.53
N TYR A 43 -10.71 7.29 -3.96
CA TYR A 43 -11.21 5.93 -4.15
C TYR A 43 -11.36 5.62 -5.65
N GLY A 44 -11.05 4.38 -6.03
CA GLY A 44 -10.95 3.95 -7.43
C GLY A 44 -9.56 4.09 -8.06
N TRP A 45 -8.64 4.83 -7.42
CA TRP A 45 -7.25 5.00 -7.92
C TRP A 45 -6.24 4.05 -7.25
N GLY A 46 -6.69 2.86 -6.83
CA GLY A 46 -5.82 1.84 -6.25
C GLY A 46 -5.57 1.95 -4.74
N THR A 47 -6.39 2.69 -3.99
CA THR A 47 -6.26 2.88 -2.53
C THR A 47 -6.14 1.56 -1.75
N GLY A 48 -6.83 0.50 -2.17
CA GLY A 48 -6.72 -0.82 -1.56
C GLY A 48 -5.34 -1.45 -1.73
N GLY A 49 -4.78 -1.40 -2.95
CA GLY A 49 -3.44 -1.88 -3.24
C GLY A 49 -2.37 -1.11 -2.47
N VAL A 50 -2.49 0.22 -2.42
CA VAL A 50 -1.57 1.07 -1.65
C VAL A 50 -1.59 0.73 -0.16
N GLN A 51 -2.77 0.50 0.43
CA GLN A 51 -2.88 0.12 1.84
C GLN A 51 -2.26 -1.26 2.13
N VAL A 52 -2.46 -2.24 1.25
CA VAL A 52 -1.83 -3.56 1.35
C VAL A 52 -0.30 -3.43 1.27
N THR A 53 0.21 -2.70 0.28
CA THR A 53 1.65 -2.44 0.12
C THR A 53 2.23 -1.73 1.35
N ALA A 54 1.57 -0.70 1.86
CA ALA A 54 1.99 0.03 3.06
C ALA A 54 2.04 -0.83 4.33
N ALA A 55 1.16 -1.84 4.42
CA ALA A 55 1.14 -2.78 5.54
C ALA A 55 2.24 -3.86 5.44
N CYS A 56 2.72 -4.16 4.23
CA CYS A 56 3.70 -5.22 3.97
C CYS A 56 5.14 -4.72 3.87
N LEU A 57 5.35 -3.48 3.40
CA LEU A 57 6.68 -2.90 3.17
C LEU A 57 7.59 -2.94 4.41
N VAL A 58 8.88 -3.17 4.17
CA VAL A 58 10.00 -2.95 5.09
C VAL A 58 11.07 -2.06 4.45
N PRO A 59 11.97 -1.42 5.23
CA PRO A 59 12.94 -0.46 4.69
C PRO A 59 13.90 -1.02 3.63
N GLU A 60 14.13 -2.33 3.62
CA GLU A 60 15.06 -3.00 2.71
C GLU A 60 14.43 -3.40 1.37
N ASP A 61 13.12 -3.22 1.20
CA ASP A 61 12.40 -3.60 -0.01
C ASP A 61 12.79 -2.73 -1.22
N ARG A 62 12.73 -3.34 -2.41
CA ARG A 62 12.79 -2.65 -3.71
C ARG A 62 11.40 -2.69 -4.34
N LEU A 63 10.79 -1.52 -4.55
CA LEU A 63 9.38 -1.44 -4.89
C LEU A 63 9.16 -1.16 -6.39
N LYS A 64 8.70 -2.16 -7.13
CA LYS A 64 8.18 -1.97 -8.49
C LYS A 64 6.71 -1.60 -8.46
N VAL A 65 6.37 -0.47 -9.07
CA VAL A 65 4.98 -0.07 -9.32
C VAL A 65 4.76 -0.02 -10.82
N ILE A 66 3.67 -0.65 -11.29
CA ILE A 66 3.22 -0.62 -12.69
C ILE A 66 1.71 -0.38 -12.75
N ASP A 67 1.27 0.27 -13.82
CA ASP A 67 -0.13 0.37 -14.20
C ASP A 67 -0.19 0.22 -15.73
N GLN A 68 -1.17 -0.55 -16.22
CA GLN A 68 -1.26 -0.98 -17.62
C GLN A 68 0.02 -1.66 -18.16
N GLY A 69 0.78 -2.32 -17.29
CA GLY A 69 2.03 -2.99 -17.64
C GLY A 69 3.26 -2.08 -17.74
N ALA A 70 3.12 -0.78 -17.50
CA ALA A 70 4.22 0.20 -17.59
C ALA A 70 4.40 0.98 -16.27
N ASP A 71 5.61 1.50 -16.04
CA ASP A 71 5.99 2.21 -14.80
C ASP A 71 6.21 3.72 -14.95
N ASP A 72 5.93 4.23 -16.14
CA ASP A 72 5.93 5.64 -16.52
C ASP A 72 4.51 6.22 -16.65
N THR A 73 3.48 5.38 -16.48
CA THR A 73 2.08 5.84 -16.43
C THR A 73 1.85 6.74 -15.23
N THR A 74 0.92 7.70 -15.37
CA THR A 74 0.64 8.73 -14.36
C THR A 74 0.38 8.14 -12.98
N ASN A 75 -0.41 7.07 -12.90
CA ASN A 75 -0.77 6.45 -11.63
C ASN A 75 0.41 5.66 -11.02
N ALA A 76 1.15 4.88 -11.82
CA ALA A 76 2.32 4.15 -11.34
C ALA A 76 3.41 5.11 -10.82
N VAL A 77 3.67 6.19 -11.55
CA VAL A 77 4.62 7.24 -11.13
C VAL A 77 4.15 7.90 -9.84
N SER A 78 2.86 8.23 -9.72
CA SER A 78 2.29 8.85 -8.52
C SER A 78 2.44 7.96 -7.28
N ILE A 79 2.06 6.68 -7.38
CA ILE A 79 2.14 5.70 -6.28
C ILE A 79 3.61 5.42 -5.90
N ARG A 80 4.51 5.27 -6.88
CA ARG A 80 5.94 5.07 -6.61
C ARG A 80 6.53 6.26 -5.85
N ARG A 81 6.25 7.48 -6.31
CA ARG A 81 6.70 8.72 -5.62
C ARG A 81 6.13 8.83 -4.21
N PHE A 82 4.88 8.39 -4.01
CA PHE A 82 4.27 8.35 -2.69
C PHE A 82 5.07 7.45 -1.73
N PHE A 83 5.46 6.24 -2.13
CA PHE A 83 6.27 5.34 -1.30
C PHE A 83 7.73 5.78 -1.15
N GLN A 84 8.32 6.37 -2.19
CA GLN A 84 9.63 7.03 -2.07
C GLN A 84 9.60 8.12 -1.00
N ARG A 85 8.54 8.93 -0.97
CA ARG A 85 8.39 9.99 0.03
C ARG A 85 8.11 9.44 1.42
N THR A 86 7.25 8.43 1.58
CA THR A 86 6.72 8.01 2.89
C THR A 86 7.47 6.84 3.53
N ALA A 87 8.22 6.07 2.75
CA ALA A 87 8.94 4.88 3.19
C ALA A 87 10.42 4.89 2.75
N GLY A 88 10.85 5.78 1.85
CA GLY A 88 12.23 5.82 1.37
C GLY A 88 12.61 4.64 0.46
N VAL A 89 11.62 3.86 0.02
CA VAL A 89 11.80 2.72 -0.90
C VAL A 89 11.49 3.14 -2.32
N ALA A 90 12.28 2.65 -3.29
CA ALA A 90 12.17 2.96 -4.72
C ALA A 90 12.19 1.69 -5.57
#